data_AF-A0A635RBH0-F1
#
_entry.id   AF-A0A635RBH0-F1
#
_cell.length_a   1.000
_cell.length_b   1.000
_cell.length_c   1.000
_cell.angle_alpha   90.00
_cell.angle_beta   90.00
_cell.angle_gamma   90.00
#
_symmetry.space_group_name_H-M   'P 1'
#
loop_
_entity.id
_entity.type
_entity.pdbx_description
1 polymer ?
#
loop_
_entity_poly.entity_id
_entity_poly.type
_entity_poly.pdbx_seq_one_letter_code
_entity_poly.pdbx_strand_id
1 'polypeptide(L)'
;MRLSNVYQAAQFHQELTAKPEYIRHNLTVAWKLLLIADAARHNDQETIIKTVRTLRPIDLETIWSFDLTRIYHRRFNAAVDAIRPYFHYLQATSDCGPSLEWVLVQSVWSDYIYLLSLETGECIIANEVFSTNAEMYRSHATIQGVSQPILSLTHLGL
;
A
#
# COMPACT_ATOMS: atom_id res chain seq x y z
N MET A 1 -22.12 -1.33 -13.73
CA MET A 1 -21.01 -1.64 -12.80
C MET A 1 -20.56 -0.49 -11.89
N ARG A 2 -21.12 0.74 -11.97
CA ARG A 2 -20.68 1.89 -11.12
C ARG A 2 -21.09 1.84 -9.63
N LEU A 3 -22.16 1.13 -9.29
CA LEU A 3 -22.67 1.07 -7.90
C LEU A 3 -21.73 0.30 -6.94
N SER A 4 -20.93 -0.64 -7.44
CA SER A 4 -19.97 -1.40 -6.64
C SER A 4 -18.85 -0.51 -6.08
N ASN A 5 -18.36 0.40 -6.91
CA ASN A 5 -17.23 1.27 -6.59
C ASN A 5 -17.62 2.35 -5.56
N VAL A 6 -18.82 2.95 -5.71
CA VAL A 6 -19.34 3.93 -4.73
C VAL A 6 -19.47 3.30 -3.35
N TYR A 7 -19.97 2.05 -3.32
CA TYR A 7 -20.11 1.30 -2.08
C TYR A 7 -18.75 0.98 -1.45
N GLN A 8 -17.77 0.58 -2.26
CA GLN A 8 -16.40 0.31 -1.80
C GLN A 8 -15.71 1.57 -1.26
N ALA A 9 -15.86 2.73 -1.90
CA ALA A 9 -15.28 3.98 -1.42
C ALA A 9 -15.91 4.45 -0.11
N ALA A 10 -17.25 4.40 -0.01
CA ALA A 10 -17.95 4.73 1.23
C ALA A 10 -17.59 3.76 2.36
N GLN A 11 -17.51 2.47 2.06
CA GLN A 11 -17.09 1.43 3.01
C GLN A 11 -15.64 1.66 3.46
N PHE A 12 -14.72 1.99 2.56
CA PHE A 12 -13.33 2.29 2.89
C PHE A 12 -13.23 3.49 3.83
N HIS A 13 -13.92 4.61 3.55
CA HIS A 13 -13.93 5.77 4.43
C HIS A 13 -14.54 5.46 5.81
N GLN A 14 -15.63 4.67 5.84
CA GLN A 14 -16.25 4.23 7.07
C GLN A 14 -15.32 3.32 7.89
N GLU A 15 -14.67 2.36 7.25
CA GLU A 15 -13.71 1.44 7.90
C GLU A 15 -12.45 2.18 8.37
N LEU A 16 -11.93 3.11 7.57
CA LEU A 16 -10.80 3.97 7.95
C LEU A 16 -11.13 4.80 9.18
N THR A 17 -12.35 5.35 9.26
CA THR A 17 -12.79 6.12 10.43
C THR A 17 -13.01 5.23 11.65
N ALA A 18 -13.54 4.01 11.46
CA ALA A 18 -13.84 3.10 12.56
C ALA A 18 -12.59 2.39 13.13
N LYS A 19 -11.61 2.06 12.28
CA LYS A 19 -10.39 1.30 12.64
C LYS A 19 -9.15 1.82 11.88
N PRO A 20 -8.75 3.09 12.07
CA PRO A 20 -7.69 3.72 11.28
C PRO A 20 -6.35 3.00 11.37
N GLU A 21 -5.95 2.59 12.58
CA GLU A 21 -4.67 1.91 12.79
C GLU A 21 -4.61 0.53 12.11
N TYR A 22 -5.71 -0.23 12.14
CA TYR A 22 -5.79 -1.54 11.50
C TYR A 22 -5.70 -1.42 9.97
N ILE A 23 -6.45 -0.47 9.39
CA ILE A 23 -6.42 -0.21 7.95
C ILE A 23 -5.02 0.28 7.53
N ARG A 24 -4.44 1.25 8.25
CA ARG A 24 -3.09 1.74 7.98
C ARG A 24 -2.04 0.64 8.09
N HIS A 25 -2.16 -0.23 9.08
CA HIS A 25 -1.27 -1.38 9.25
C HIS A 25 -1.35 -2.32 8.04
N ASN A 26 -2.53 -2.77 7.64
CA ASN A 26 -2.69 -3.68 6.52
C ASN A 26 -2.22 -3.06 5.19
N LEU A 27 -2.51 -1.77 4.95
CA LEU A 27 -2.03 -1.08 3.76
C LEU A 27 -0.51 -0.89 3.77
N THR A 28 0.09 -0.68 4.94
CA THR A 28 1.56 -0.65 5.09
C THR A 28 2.17 -2.01 4.73
N VAL A 29 1.59 -3.11 5.21
CA VAL A 29 2.05 -4.46 4.88
C VAL A 29 1.89 -4.74 3.39
N ALA A 30 0.75 -4.35 2.80
CA ALA A 30 0.50 -4.45 1.37
C ALA A 30 1.60 -3.74 0.56
N TRP A 31 1.89 -2.49 0.91
CA TRP A 31 2.94 -1.69 0.27
C TRP A 31 4.31 -2.36 0.36
N LYS A 32 4.71 -2.84 1.55
CA LYS A 32 5.99 -3.57 1.74
C LYS A 32 6.08 -4.82 0.88
N LEU A 33 5.01 -5.59 0.77
CA LEU A 33 4.98 -6.78 -0.08
C LEU A 33 5.08 -6.43 -1.56
N LEU A 34 4.43 -5.35 -2.00
CA LEU A 34 4.58 -4.86 -3.37
C LEU A 34 6.01 -4.37 -3.66
N LEU A 35 6.65 -3.71 -2.70
CA LEU A 35 8.04 -3.28 -2.77
C LEU A 35 8.98 -4.48 -2.91
N ILE A 36 8.77 -5.53 -2.12
CA ILE A 36 9.54 -6.78 -2.22
C ILE A 36 9.32 -7.48 -3.56
N ALA A 37 8.08 -7.58 -4.03
CA ALA A 37 7.79 -8.17 -5.34
C ALA A 37 8.50 -7.41 -6.47
N ASP A 38 8.55 -6.08 -6.39
CA ASP A 38 9.24 -5.26 -7.38
C ASP A 38 10.76 -5.41 -7.31
N ALA A 39 11.34 -5.38 -6.10
CA ALA A 39 12.76 -5.65 -5.88
C ALA A 39 13.17 -7.04 -6.40
N ALA A 40 12.33 -8.07 -6.18
CA ALA A 40 12.55 -9.41 -6.69
C ALA A 40 12.59 -9.47 -8.22
N ARG A 41 11.73 -8.70 -8.91
CA ARG A 41 11.75 -8.60 -10.38
C ARG A 41 13.05 -7.97 -10.91
N HIS A 42 13.68 -7.11 -10.13
CA HIS A 42 14.91 -6.42 -10.48
C HIS A 42 16.17 -7.06 -9.86
N ASN A 43 16.04 -8.21 -9.19
CA ASN A 43 17.11 -8.89 -8.44
C ASN A 43 17.79 -8.03 -7.36
N ASP A 44 17.06 -7.07 -6.77
CA ASP A 44 17.56 -6.22 -5.70
C ASP A 44 17.39 -6.90 -4.33
N GLN A 45 18.36 -7.75 -3.98
CA GLN A 45 18.35 -8.49 -2.72
C GLN A 45 18.47 -7.59 -1.49
N GLU A 46 19.16 -6.45 -1.61
CA GLU A 46 19.38 -5.56 -0.48
C GLU A 46 18.06 -4.94 -0.02
N THR A 47 17.26 -4.46 -0.97
CA THR A 47 15.91 -3.94 -0.69
C THR A 47 15.02 -5.03 -0.10
N ILE A 48 15.03 -6.26 -0.65
CA ILE A 48 14.24 -7.37 -0.10
C ILE A 48 14.59 -7.61 1.37
N ILE A 49 15.87 -7.80 1.70
CA ILE A 49 16.31 -8.09 3.07
C ILE A 49 15.96 -6.93 4.01
N LYS A 50 16.21 -5.68 3.60
CA LYS A 50 15.85 -4.50 4.40
C LYS A 50 14.35 -4.44 4.67
N THR A 51 13.51 -4.68 3.67
CA THR A 51 12.06 -4.65 3.86
C THR A 51 11.55 -5.83 4.69
N VAL A 52 12.08 -7.04 4.50
CA VAL A 52 11.73 -8.23 5.30
C VAL A 52 12.02 -8.01 6.79
N ARG A 53 13.12 -7.33 7.11
CA ARG A 53 13.43 -6.93 8.49
C ARG A 53 12.43 -5.97 9.11
N THR A 54 11.52 -5.38 8.34
CA THR A 54 10.45 -4.50 8.87
C THR A 54 9.09 -5.20 8.94
N LEU A 55 9.02 -6.48 8.58
CA LEU A 55 7.82 -7.31 8.61
C LEU A 55 7.86 -8.26 9.79
N ARG A 56 6.67 -8.55 10.33
CA ARG A 56 6.44 -9.56 11.36
C ARG A 56 5.75 -10.77 10.75
N PRO A 57 5.90 -11.98 11.33
CA PRO A 57 5.21 -13.16 10.84
C PRO A 57 3.68 -12.98 10.75
N ILE A 58 3.08 -12.33 11.76
CA ILE A 58 1.63 -12.06 11.79
C ILE A 58 1.16 -11.16 10.65
N ASP A 59 2.03 -10.28 10.15
CA ASP A 59 1.69 -9.36 9.06
C ASP A 59 1.39 -10.14 7.77
N LEU A 60 2.04 -11.28 7.55
CA LEU A 60 1.81 -12.12 6.36
C LEU A 60 0.46 -12.84 6.39
N GLU A 61 -0.07 -13.12 7.58
CA GLU A 61 -1.38 -13.74 7.75
C GLU A 61 -2.51 -12.72 7.60
N THR A 62 -2.34 -11.54 8.18
CA THR A 62 -3.38 -10.48 8.19
C THR A 62 -3.69 -9.98 6.78
N ILE A 63 -2.68 -9.83 5.94
CA ILE A 63 -2.87 -9.27 4.60
C ILE A 63 -3.75 -10.15 3.70
N TRP A 64 -3.76 -11.48 3.86
CA TRP A 64 -4.61 -12.37 3.05
C TRP A 64 -6.07 -12.35 3.47
N SER A 65 -6.34 -11.94 4.71
CA SER A 65 -7.69 -11.70 5.20
C SER A 65 -8.23 -10.31 4.82
N PHE A 66 -7.39 -9.43 4.27
CA PHE A 66 -7.75 -8.05 4.00
C PHE A 66 -8.28 -7.84 2.57
N ASP A 67 -9.60 -7.80 2.43
CA ASP A 67 -10.33 -7.80 1.17
C ASP A 67 -9.89 -6.71 0.18
N LEU A 68 -9.53 -5.51 0.67
CA LEU A 68 -9.10 -4.40 -0.18
C LEU A 68 -7.81 -4.69 -0.94
N THR A 69 -7.04 -5.71 -0.56
CA THR A 69 -5.76 -6.01 -1.21
C THR A 69 -5.82 -7.23 -2.11
N ARG A 70 -7.01 -7.81 -2.29
CA ARG A 70 -7.24 -9.03 -3.08
C ARG A 70 -6.75 -8.92 -4.53
N ILE A 71 -6.82 -7.73 -5.13
CA ILE A 71 -6.30 -7.49 -6.49
C ILE A 71 -4.78 -7.69 -6.60
N TYR A 72 -4.06 -7.56 -5.49
CA TYR A 72 -2.60 -7.68 -5.43
C TYR A 72 -2.13 -9.11 -5.14
N HIS A 73 -3.06 -10.05 -4.90
CA HIS A 73 -2.75 -11.42 -4.45
C HIS A 73 -1.68 -12.13 -5.29
N ARG A 74 -1.64 -11.92 -6.62
CA ARG A 74 -0.59 -12.52 -7.46
C ARG A 74 0.81 -11.94 -7.15
N ARG A 75 0.90 -10.63 -6.99
CA ARG A 75 2.17 -9.94 -6.66
C ARG A 75 2.61 -10.28 -5.25
N PHE A 76 1.66 -10.39 -4.35
CA PHE A 76 1.84 -10.83 -2.98
C PHE A 76 2.40 -12.25 -2.87
N ASN A 77 1.88 -13.21 -3.64
CA ASN A 77 2.46 -14.54 -3.71
C ASN A 77 3.92 -14.49 -4.20
N ALA A 78 4.20 -13.71 -5.25
CA ALA A 78 5.56 -13.52 -5.74
C ALA A 78 6.48 -12.89 -4.67
N ALA A 79 5.97 -11.95 -3.87
CA ALA A 79 6.69 -11.42 -2.72
C ALA A 79 6.99 -12.52 -1.71
N VAL A 80 6.00 -13.32 -1.29
CA VAL A 80 6.20 -14.39 -0.31
C VAL A 80 7.22 -15.42 -0.78
N ASP A 81 7.18 -15.81 -2.05
CA ASP A 81 8.18 -16.70 -2.63
C ASP A 81 9.59 -16.08 -2.56
N ALA A 82 9.72 -14.78 -2.81
CA ALA A 82 10.99 -14.05 -2.68
C ALA A 82 11.44 -13.87 -1.21
N ILE A 83 10.52 -13.84 -0.25
CA ILE A 83 10.83 -13.70 1.18
C ILE A 83 11.24 -15.03 1.81
N ARG A 84 10.82 -16.18 1.24
CA ARG A 84 11.05 -17.53 1.81
C ARG A 84 12.51 -17.78 2.25
N PRO A 85 13.56 -17.41 1.50
CA PRO A 85 14.95 -17.58 1.96
C PRO A 85 15.33 -16.72 3.17
N TYR A 86 14.58 -15.64 3.41
CA TYR A 86 14.84 -14.59 4.38
C TYR A 86 13.87 -14.61 5.58
N PHE A 87 13.04 -15.65 5.72
CA PHE A 87 12.08 -15.74 6.84
C PHE A 87 12.73 -15.58 8.23
N HIS A 88 13.99 -16.00 8.38
CA HIS A 88 14.76 -15.83 9.62
C HIS A 88 15.09 -14.35 9.95
N TYR A 89 14.92 -13.42 9.01
CA TYR A 89 15.05 -11.98 9.21
C TYR A 89 13.75 -11.27 9.61
N LEU A 90 12.61 -11.99 9.62
CA LEU A 90 11.35 -11.42 10.12
C LEU A 90 11.51 -11.04 11.60
N GLN A 91 11.10 -9.83 11.96
CA GLN A 91 11.25 -9.34 13.32
C GLN A 91 10.17 -9.92 14.25
N ALA A 92 10.57 -10.21 15.49
CA ALA A 92 9.67 -10.58 16.58
C ALA A 92 9.22 -9.37 17.43
N THR A 93 9.87 -8.21 17.27
CA THR A 93 9.68 -7.01 18.10
C THR A 93 9.22 -5.79 17.29
N SER A 94 8.68 -4.76 17.96
CA SER A 94 7.78 -3.74 17.39
C SER A 94 8.40 -2.66 16.49
N ASP A 95 9.67 -2.76 16.08
CA ASP A 95 10.29 -1.71 15.25
C ASP A 95 9.94 -1.93 13.78
N CYS A 96 8.77 -1.43 13.40
CA CYS A 96 8.10 -1.77 12.15
C CYS A 96 8.62 -0.98 10.93
N GLY A 97 9.66 -0.16 11.07
CA GLY A 97 10.15 0.70 9.98
C GLY A 97 9.10 1.72 9.50
N PRO A 98 9.23 2.28 8.29
CA PRO A 98 8.31 3.30 7.79
C PRO A 98 6.89 2.75 7.61
N SER A 99 5.90 3.53 8.04
CA SER A 99 4.48 3.28 7.80
C SER A 99 4.01 3.97 6.53
N LEU A 100 3.02 3.36 5.86
CA LEU A 100 2.34 4.00 4.75
C LEU A 100 1.45 5.12 5.28
N GLU A 101 1.62 6.32 4.71
CA GLU A 101 0.80 7.49 5.07
C GLU A 101 -0.13 7.91 3.94
N TRP A 102 0.25 7.68 2.68
CA TRP A 102 -0.51 8.17 1.53
C TRP A 102 -1.01 7.02 0.66
N VAL A 103 -2.28 7.10 0.27
CA VAL A 103 -2.89 6.19 -0.71
C VAL A 103 -3.44 6.95 -1.90
N LEU A 104 -3.26 6.39 -3.09
CA LEU A 104 -3.82 6.92 -4.32
C LEU A 104 -5.21 6.32 -4.55
N VAL A 105 -6.24 7.15 -4.56
CA VAL A 105 -7.64 6.77 -4.72
C VAL A 105 -8.26 7.54 -5.87
N GLN A 106 -9.12 6.90 -6.66
CA GLN A 106 -9.90 7.49 -7.74
C GLN A 106 -11.34 7.70 -7.28
N SER A 107 -11.72 8.97 -7.12
CA SER A 107 -13.08 9.32 -6.76
C SER A 107 -14.10 8.67 -7.69
N VAL A 108 -15.18 8.16 -7.11
CA VAL A 108 -16.28 7.59 -7.88
C VAL A 108 -17.19 8.67 -8.46
N TRP A 109 -17.10 9.90 -7.93
CA TRP A 109 -17.93 11.05 -8.28
C TRP A 109 -17.22 12.05 -9.19
N SER A 110 -15.92 11.87 -9.44
CA SER A 110 -15.13 12.73 -10.32
C SER A 110 -14.08 11.90 -11.07
N ASP A 111 -13.68 12.33 -12.26
CA ASP A 111 -12.61 11.67 -13.03
C ASP A 111 -11.21 11.93 -12.45
N TYR A 112 -11.13 12.48 -11.23
CA TYR A 112 -9.89 12.84 -10.57
C TYR A 112 -9.38 11.72 -9.67
N ILE A 113 -8.05 11.57 -9.69
CA ILE A 113 -7.30 10.73 -8.77
C ILE A 113 -6.73 11.64 -7.67
N TYR A 114 -6.80 11.17 -6.43
CA TYR A 114 -6.36 11.89 -5.24
C TYR A 114 -5.34 11.07 -4.47
N LEU A 115 -4.39 11.75 -3.86
CA LEU A 115 -3.62 11.25 -2.73
C LEU A 115 -4.39 11.55 -1.45
N LEU A 116 -4.80 10.52 -0.73
CA LEU A 116 -5.45 10.62 0.57
C LEU A 116 -4.43 10.28 1.67
N SER A 117 -4.27 11.19 2.64
CA SER A 117 -3.53 10.94 3.88
C SER A 117 -4.36 10.06 4.81
N LEU A 118 -3.76 8.96 5.27
CA LEU A 118 -4.39 8.01 6.19
C LEU A 118 -4.43 8.53 7.64
N GLU A 119 -3.51 9.41 8.03
CA GLU A 119 -3.48 10.01 9.37
C GLU A 119 -4.38 11.23 9.47
N THR A 120 -4.30 12.16 8.51
CA THR A 120 -4.97 13.46 8.59
C THR A 120 -6.29 13.51 7.81
N GLY A 121 -6.49 12.61 6.84
CA GLY A 121 -7.60 12.68 5.89
C GLY A 121 -7.45 13.77 4.82
N GLU A 122 -6.29 14.44 4.75
CA GLU A 122 -5.99 15.41 3.69
C GLU A 122 -6.06 14.76 2.30
N CYS A 123 -6.61 15.48 1.33
CA CYS A 123 -6.69 15.05 -0.07
C CYS A 123 -5.92 16.03 -0.96
N ILE A 124 -4.97 15.51 -1.74
CA ILE A 124 -4.21 16.26 -2.76
C ILE A 124 -4.57 15.71 -4.13
N ILE A 125 -4.80 16.56 -5.13
CA ILE A 125 -5.06 16.09 -6.50
C ILE A 125 -3.77 15.47 -7.05
N ALA A 126 -3.86 14.25 -7.61
CA ALA A 126 -2.67 13.51 -8.07
C ALA A 126 -1.82 14.28 -9.09
N ASN A 127 -2.45 15.08 -9.96
CA ASN A 127 -1.75 15.89 -10.96
C ASN A 127 -0.90 17.04 -10.36
N GLU A 128 -1.07 17.36 -9.08
CA GLU A 128 -0.21 18.32 -8.37
C GLU A 128 1.09 17.67 -7.89
N VAL A 129 1.12 16.33 -7.81
CA VAL A 129 2.26 15.55 -7.29
C VAL A 129 2.97 14.77 -8.40
N PHE A 130 2.22 14.23 -9.36
CA PHE A 130 2.74 13.39 -10.42
C PHE A 130 2.71 14.11 -11.76
N SER A 131 3.83 14.06 -12.48
CA SER A 131 3.92 14.63 -13.83
C SER A 131 3.41 13.66 -14.89
N THR A 132 3.37 12.35 -14.59
CA THR A 132 2.86 11.33 -15.52
C THR A 132 2.07 10.25 -14.79
N ASN A 133 1.15 9.59 -15.51
CA ASN A 133 0.39 8.44 -14.99
C ASN A 133 1.30 7.29 -14.56
N ALA A 134 2.47 7.11 -15.19
CA ALA A 134 3.41 6.07 -14.81
C ALA A 134 3.98 6.27 -13.39
N GLU A 135 4.13 7.52 -12.95
CA GLU A 135 4.62 7.85 -11.62
C GLU A 135 3.63 7.48 -10.52
N MET A 136 2.34 7.52 -10.81
CA MET A 136 1.26 7.14 -9.89
C MET A 136 1.30 5.65 -9.49
N TYR A 137 2.03 4.81 -10.22
CA TYR A 137 2.20 3.39 -9.91
C TYR A 137 3.50 3.07 -9.16
N ARG A 138 4.33 4.08 -8.87
CA ARG A 138 5.53 3.90 -8.07
C ARG A 138 5.17 3.63 -6.61
N SER A 139 6.12 3.08 -5.85
CA SER A 139 5.97 2.81 -4.42
C SER A 139 6.24 4.05 -3.54
N HIS A 140 6.72 5.13 -4.13
CA HIS A 140 7.04 6.38 -3.45
C HIS A 140 6.71 7.61 -4.32
N ALA A 141 6.40 8.72 -3.68
CA ALA A 141 6.18 10.02 -4.29
C ALA A 141 6.83 11.13 -3.46
N THR A 142 7.19 12.24 -4.10
CA THR A 142 7.65 13.43 -3.39
C THR A 142 6.45 14.31 -3.06
N ILE A 143 6.05 14.33 -1.79
CA ILE A 143 4.93 15.12 -1.28
C ILE A 143 5.50 16.19 -0.37
N GLN A 144 5.21 17.46 -0.65
CA GLN A 144 5.73 18.61 0.11
C GLN A 144 7.27 18.59 0.26
N GLY A 145 7.98 18.13 -0.77
CA GLY A 145 9.45 18.04 -0.79
C GLY A 145 10.04 16.83 -0.06
N VAL A 146 9.21 15.93 0.50
CA VAL A 146 9.65 14.74 1.22
C VAL A 146 9.25 13.48 0.45
N SER A 147 10.15 12.51 0.36
CA SER A 147 9.85 11.20 -0.23
C SER A 147 8.97 10.39 0.72
N GLN A 148 7.72 10.15 0.32
CA GLN A 148 6.72 9.44 1.09
C GLN A 148 6.36 8.11 0.40
N PRO A 149 6.14 7.03 1.17
CA PRO A 149 5.62 5.79 0.61
C PRO A 149 4.17 6.00 0.15
N ILE A 150 3.84 5.47 -1.03
CA ILE A 150 2.49 5.53 -1.60
C ILE A 150 2.02 4.14 -2.01
N LEU A 151 0.70 3.92 -1.91
CA LEU A 151 0.04 2.74 -2.43
C LEU A 151 -1.11 3.16 -3.31
N SER A 152 -1.08 2.75 -4.58
CA SER A 152 -2.23 2.89 -5.45
C SER A 152 -3.34 1.94 -5.03
N LEU A 153 -4.54 2.48 -4.85
CA LEU A 153 -5.79 1.76 -4.64
C LEU A 153 -6.77 1.99 -5.78
N THR A 154 -6.41 2.79 -6.79
CA THR A 154 -7.27 3.12 -7.95
C THR A 154 -7.74 1.88 -8.72
N HIS A 155 -6.97 0.79 -8.70
CA HIS A 155 -7.35 -0.50 -9.27
C HIS A 155 -8.55 -1.18 -8.59
N LEU A 156 -8.94 -0.71 -7.40
CA LEU A 156 -10.12 -1.16 -6.68
C LEU A 156 -11.37 -0.37 -7.07
N GLY A 157 -11.24 0.65 -7.92
CA GLY A 157 -12.33 1.60 -8.16
C GLY A 157 -12.69 2.42 -6.91
N LEU A 158 -11.79 2.45 -5.93
CA LEU A 158 -11.76 3.37 -4.79
C LEU A 158 -11.16 4.69 -5.20
#